data_AF-A0A7V9K3J9-F1
#
_entry.id   AF-A0A7V9K3J9-F1
#
_cell.length_a   1.000
_cell.length_b   1.000
_cell.length_c   1.000
_cell.angle_alpha   90.00
_cell.angle_beta   90.00
_cell.angle_gamma   90.00
#
_symmetry.space_group_name_H-M   'P 1'
#
loop_
_entity.id
_entity.type
_entity.pdbx_description
1 polymer ?
#
loop_
_entity_poly.entity_id
_entity_poly.type
_entity_poly.pdbx_seq_one_letter_code
_entity_poly.pdbx_strand_id
1 'polypeptide(L)'
;MQEGSKPHGHRLLEAMREEHAFTSLSHSGGLVAVAGADAAVGIDIEAMRPGRRWAEIARRTWGSTPAGEAEFYEKWTLHEALFKARGEGLEAGTDGWLTAALDVPPGYAGSVVLSVVLSVGDP
;
A
#
# COMPACT_ATOMS: atom_id res chain seq x y z
N MET A 1 -31.24 -22.51 27.59
CA MET A 1 -30.42 -22.68 26.38
C MET A 1 -30.39 -21.33 25.67
N GLN A 2 -29.35 -20.53 25.91
CA GLN A 2 -29.07 -19.32 25.15
C GLN A 2 -27.57 -19.37 24.82
N GLU A 3 -27.28 -19.40 23.53
CA GLU A 3 -25.93 -19.42 22.98
C GLU A 3 -25.43 -17.97 22.97
N GLY A 4 -24.52 -17.65 23.90
CA GLY A 4 -23.92 -16.33 24.03
C GLY A 4 -22.99 -16.04 22.85
N SER A 5 -23.39 -15.07 22.03
CA SER A 5 -22.65 -14.53 20.89
C SER A 5 -21.19 -14.23 21.24
N LYS A 6 -20.27 -14.83 20.48
CA LYS A 6 -18.83 -14.56 20.54
C LYS A 6 -18.51 -13.33 19.68
N PRO A 7 -18.04 -12.20 20.22
CA PRO A 7 -17.66 -11.07 19.38
C PRO A 7 -16.23 -11.29 18.87
N HIS A 8 -16.07 -11.63 17.59
CA HIS A 8 -14.74 -11.68 16.94
C HIS A 8 -14.83 -10.82 15.68
N GLY A 9 -14.34 -9.58 15.76
CA GLY A 9 -14.13 -8.76 14.56
C GLY A 9 -14.28 -7.25 14.71
N HIS A 10 -15.03 -6.74 15.69
CA HIS A 10 -15.40 -5.31 15.70
C HIS A 10 -14.52 -4.38 16.56
N ARG A 11 -13.68 -4.92 17.45
CA ARG A 11 -13.00 -4.09 18.49
C ARG A 11 -11.70 -3.41 18.06
N LEU A 12 -11.05 -3.81 16.97
CA LEU A 12 -9.78 -3.20 16.55
C LEU A 12 -10.00 -1.83 15.88
N LEU A 13 -11.04 -1.71 15.06
CA LEU A 13 -11.35 -0.47 14.33
C LEU A 13 -11.93 0.63 15.21
N GLU A 14 -12.61 0.27 16.31
CA GLU A 14 -13.20 1.24 17.24
C GLU A 14 -12.15 1.90 18.14
N ALA A 15 -11.15 1.14 18.62
CA ALA A 15 -10.02 1.69 19.36
C ALA A 15 -9.15 2.64 18.50
N MET A 16 -9.01 2.33 17.20
CA MET A 16 -8.31 3.16 16.21
C MET A 16 -9.07 4.42 15.79
N ARG A 17 -10.31 4.64 16.25
CA ARG A 17 -11.07 5.87 16.00
C ARG A 17 -10.90 6.91 17.09
N GLU A 18 -10.48 6.51 18.29
CA GLU A 18 -10.27 7.42 19.43
C GLU A 18 -8.86 8.02 19.43
N GLU A 19 -7.90 7.34 18.81
CA GLU A 19 -6.58 7.88 18.44
C GLU A 19 -6.49 8.00 16.91
N HIS A 20 -5.82 9.01 16.38
CA HIS A 20 -5.81 9.35 14.94
C HIS A 20 -5.07 8.30 14.09
N ALA A 21 -5.62 7.11 13.93
CA ALA A 21 -4.98 6.03 13.20
C ALA A 21 -5.49 5.94 11.75
N PHE A 22 -4.55 5.95 10.81
CA PHE A 22 -4.78 5.68 9.40
C PHE A 22 -4.58 4.19 9.14
N THR A 23 -5.37 3.64 8.23
CA THR A 23 -5.29 2.23 7.83
C THR A 23 -5.31 2.11 6.32
N SER A 24 -4.53 1.16 5.80
CA SER A 24 -4.57 0.80 4.39
C SER A 24 -4.63 -0.72 4.23
N LEU A 25 -5.33 -1.18 3.20
CA LEU A 25 -5.52 -2.60 2.91
C LEU A 25 -5.27 -2.86 1.42
N SER A 26 -4.62 -3.98 1.14
CA SER A 26 -4.51 -4.51 -0.23
C SER A 26 -4.67 -6.02 -0.22
N HIS A 27 -5.19 -6.57 -1.31
CA HIS A 27 -5.28 -8.00 -1.51
C HIS A 27 -5.02 -8.33 -2.98
N SER A 28 -4.22 -9.36 -3.23
CA SER A 28 -3.99 -9.87 -4.57
C SER A 28 -3.58 -11.34 -4.49
N GLY A 29 -4.07 -12.14 -5.42
CA GLY A 29 -3.87 -13.60 -5.37
C GLY A 29 -4.40 -14.19 -4.07
N GLY A 30 -3.53 -14.88 -3.32
CA GLY A 30 -3.86 -15.50 -2.04
C GLY A 30 -3.47 -14.67 -0.80
N LEU A 31 -3.01 -13.43 -0.98
CA LEU A 31 -2.48 -12.59 0.11
C LEU A 31 -3.40 -11.40 0.42
N VAL A 32 -3.42 -11.04 1.70
CA VAL A 32 -3.98 -9.80 2.22
C VAL A 32 -2.88 -9.10 3.01
N ALA A 33 -2.67 -7.82 2.73
CA ALA A 33 -1.76 -6.94 3.45
C ALA A 33 -2.56 -5.83 4.13
N VAL A 34 -2.21 -5.53 5.38
CA VAL A 34 -2.85 -4.48 6.18
C VAL A 34 -1.75 -3.64 6.82
N ALA A 35 -1.89 -2.32 6.70
CA ALA A 35 -1.03 -1.35 7.37
C ALA A 35 -1.90 -0.46 8.28
N GLY A 36 -1.35 -0.10 9.43
CA GLY A 36 -1.92 0.86 10.37
C GLY A 36 -0.82 1.75 10.92
N ALA A 37 -1.08 3.05 11.02
CA ALA A 37 -0.14 4.02 11.57
C ALA A 37 -0.88 5.23 12.15
N ASP A 38 -0.20 6.03 12.96
CA ASP A 38 -0.64 7.33 13.46
C ASP A 38 -0.47 8.47 12.44
N ALA A 39 0.08 8.16 11.26
CA ALA A 39 0.24 9.06 10.13
C ALA A 39 -0.30 8.42 8.83
N ALA A 40 -0.46 9.21 7.76
CA ALA A 40 -1.02 8.71 6.52
C ALA A 40 -0.20 7.54 5.98
N VAL A 41 -0.87 6.41 5.73
CA VAL A 41 -0.22 5.16 5.35
C VAL A 41 -0.93 4.54 4.16
N GLY A 42 -0.15 3.93 3.27
CA GLY A 42 -0.65 3.20 2.10
C GLY A 42 0.09 1.88 1.94
N ILE A 43 -0.63 0.81 1.63
CA ILE A 43 -0.02 -0.49 1.33
C ILE A 43 -0.62 -1.06 0.05
N ASP A 44 0.24 -1.67 -0.76
CA ASP A 44 -0.19 -2.43 -1.92
C ASP A 44 0.58 -3.73 -2.09
N ILE A 45 -0.11 -4.77 -2.56
CA ILE A 45 0.48 -6.07 -2.89
C ILE A 45 -0.16 -6.60 -4.17
N GLU A 46 0.66 -7.12 -5.08
CA GLU A 46 0.20 -7.60 -6.38
C GLU A 46 0.82 -8.96 -6.72
N ALA A 47 -0.05 -9.92 -7.07
CA ALA A 47 0.36 -11.19 -7.63
C ALA A 47 0.77 -11.00 -9.11
N MET A 48 2.00 -11.39 -9.44
CA MET A 48 2.50 -11.37 -10.82
C MET A 48 1.81 -12.47 -11.63
N ARG A 49 0.99 -12.07 -12.61
CA ARG A 49 0.19 -12.99 -13.44
C ARG A 49 0.61 -12.94 -14.90
N PRO A 50 0.83 -14.10 -15.55
CA PRO A 50 1.05 -14.15 -16.99
C PRO A 50 -0.08 -13.48 -17.77
N GLY A 51 0.25 -12.77 -18.84
CA GLY A 51 -0.73 -12.19 -19.76
C GLY A 51 -1.30 -10.83 -19.34
N ARG A 52 -0.87 -10.23 -18.22
CA ARG A 52 -1.18 -8.83 -17.91
C ARG A 52 -0.51 -7.94 -18.97
N ARG A 53 -1.25 -6.98 -19.53
CA ARG A 53 -0.70 -5.98 -20.45
C ARG A 53 0.08 -4.90 -19.70
N TRP A 54 1.10 -5.31 -18.95
CA TRP A 54 1.85 -4.43 -18.04
C TRP A 54 2.49 -3.24 -18.78
N ALA A 55 3.03 -3.45 -19.99
CA ALA A 55 3.59 -2.38 -20.80
C ALA A 55 2.52 -1.40 -21.32
N GLU A 56 1.32 -1.94 -21.65
CA GLU A 56 0.03 -1.25 -21.78
C GLU A 56 -0.16 -0.18 -20.70
N ILE A 57 -0.31 -0.71 -19.49
CA ILE A 57 -0.63 0.02 -18.27
C ILE A 57 0.45 1.06 -17.99
N ALA A 58 1.72 0.63 -17.99
CA ALA A 58 2.85 1.50 -17.71
C ALA A 58 2.90 2.75 -18.61
N ARG A 59 2.68 2.59 -19.93
CA ARG A 59 2.68 3.74 -20.85
C ARG A 59 1.54 4.70 -20.58
N ARG A 60 0.37 4.19 -20.21
CA ARG A 60 -0.80 5.04 -19.89
C ARG A 60 -0.62 5.77 -18.57
N THR A 61 0.01 5.13 -17.59
CA THR A 61 0.21 5.67 -16.24
C THR A 61 1.42 6.62 -16.18
N TRP A 62 2.57 6.22 -16.74
CA TRP A 62 3.84 6.95 -16.60
C TRP A 62 4.43 7.50 -17.91
N GLY A 63 3.76 7.31 -19.05
CA GLY A 63 4.30 7.69 -20.37
C GLY A 63 5.54 6.89 -20.80
N SER A 64 5.98 5.93 -20.00
CA SER A 64 7.21 5.15 -20.17
C SER A 64 6.96 3.69 -19.82
N THR A 65 7.77 2.79 -20.37
CA THR A 65 7.71 1.35 -20.09
C THR A 65 8.92 0.95 -19.24
N PRO A 66 8.73 0.32 -18.07
CA PRO A 66 9.81 -0.29 -17.28
C PRO A 66 10.62 -1.30 -18.10
N ALA A 67 11.85 -1.62 -17.67
CA ALA A 67 12.73 -2.54 -18.38
C ALA A 67 12.21 -3.99 -18.39
N GLY A 68 11.32 -4.33 -17.45
CA GLY A 68 10.67 -5.64 -17.40
C GLY A 68 9.42 -5.66 -16.53
N GLU A 69 8.77 -6.82 -16.53
CA GLU A 69 7.53 -7.04 -15.77
C GLU A 69 7.75 -6.93 -14.25
N ALA A 70 8.88 -7.43 -13.73
CA ALA A 70 9.20 -7.31 -12.30
C ALA A 70 9.29 -5.85 -11.84
N GLU A 71 10.07 -5.03 -12.56
CA GLU A 71 10.19 -3.59 -12.30
C GLU A 71 8.85 -2.87 -12.46
N PHE A 72 8.00 -3.31 -13.41
CA PHE A 72 6.63 -2.80 -13.49
C PHE A 72 5.85 -3.04 -12.21
N TYR A 73 5.86 -4.25 -11.64
CA TYR A 73 5.11 -4.56 -10.42
C TYR A 73 5.67 -3.84 -9.19
N GLU A 74 7.00 -3.69 -9.08
CA GLU A 74 7.62 -2.88 -8.03
C GLU A 74 7.14 -1.42 -8.12
N LYS A 75 7.24 -0.82 -9.30
CA LYS A 75 6.80 0.57 -9.53
C LYS A 75 5.28 0.73 -9.37
N TRP A 76 4.50 -0.25 -9.81
CA TRP A 76 3.04 -0.26 -9.74
C TRP A 76 2.57 -0.32 -8.29
N THR A 77 3.11 -1.24 -7.48
CA THR A 77 2.74 -1.32 -6.06
C THR A 77 3.12 -0.06 -5.30
N LEU A 78 4.25 0.58 -5.63
CA LEU A 78 4.59 1.88 -5.05
C LEU A 78 3.60 2.98 -5.48
N HIS A 79 3.24 3.04 -6.76
CA HIS A 79 2.24 3.99 -7.28
C HIS A 79 0.89 3.82 -6.57
N GLU A 80 0.39 2.59 -6.44
CA GLU A 80 -0.86 2.29 -5.76
C GLU A 80 -0.79 2.54 -4.24
N ALA A 81 0.33 2.22 -3.59
CA ALA A 81 0.52 2.53 -2.18
C ALA A 81 0.48 4.04 -1.91
N LEU A 82 1.15 4.85 -2.74
CA LEU A 82 1.06 6.32 -2.68
C LEU A 82 -0.38 6.80 -2.96
N PHE A 83 -1.02 6.28 -4.00
CA PHE A 83 -2.40 6.65 -4.32
C PHE A 83 -3.36 6.37 -3.15
N LYS A 84 -3.21 5.22 -2.48
CA LYS A 84 -4.01 4.87 -1.29
C LYS A 84 -3.74 5.77 -0.09
N ALA A 85 -2.51 6.25 0.09
CA ALA A 85 -2.14 7.06 1.25
C ALA A 85 -2.53 8.54 1.10
N ARG A 86 -2.43 9.10 -0.12
CA ARG A 86 -2.61 10.55 -0.36
C ARG A 86 -3.53 10.95 -1.51
N GLY A 87 -4.11 9.98 -2.23
CA GLY A 87 -4.97 10.23 -3.39
C GLY A 87 -4.23 10.49 -4.70
N GLU A 88 -2.90 10.47 -4.70
CA GLU A 88 -2.04 10.71 -5.86
C GLU A 88 -0.94 9.65 -5.96
N GLY A 89 -0.73 9.12 -7.16
CA GLY A 89 0.27 8.08 -7.42
C GLY A 89 1.71 8.57 -7.45
N LEU A 90 2.61 7.70 -7.92
CA LEU A 90 4.06 7.95 -7.98
C LEU A 90 4.48 9.18 -8.79
N GLU A 91 3.65 9.65 -9.71
CA GLU A 91 3.88 10.79 -10.59
C GLU A 91 4.03 12.10 -9.81
N ALA A 92 3.39 12.20 -8.64
CA ALA A 92 3.53 13.33 -7.72
C ALA A 92 4.82 13.27 -6.86
N GLY A 93 5.71 12.31 -7.12
CA GLY A 93 6.99 12.14 -6.42
C GLY A 93 6.86 11.48 -5.05
N THR A 94 7.97 11.22 -4.38
CA THR A 94 8.00 10.53 -3.06
C THR A 94 8.40 11.46 -1.91
N ASP A 95 8.50 12.77 -2.16
CA ASP A 95 8.94 13.73 -1.14
C ASP A 95 7.96 13.77 0.03
N GLY A 96 8.48 13.65 1.25
CA GLY A 96 7.68 13.55 2.47
C GLY A 96 7.11 12.14 2.74
N TRP A 97 7.55 11.11 2.00
CA TRP A 97 7.11 9.72 2.18
C TRP A 97 8.30 8.79 2.43
N LEU A 98 8.22 8.02 3.51
CA LEU A 98 9.04 6.82 3.66
C LEU A 98 8.43 5.75 2.75
N THR A 99 9.25 5.16 1.89
CA THR A 99 8.83 4.07 1.00
C THR A 99 9.63 2.81 1.34
N ALA A 100 8.96 1.67 1.37
CA ALA A 100 9.61 0.38 1.58
C ALA A 100 8.96 -0.69 0.72
N ALA A 101 9.79 -1.51 0.07
CA ALA A 101 9.35 -2.76 -0.51
C ALA A 101 9.01 -3.76 0.61
N LEU A 102 7.97 -4.55 0.41
CA LEU A 102 7.60 -5.62 1.33
C LEU A 102 8.39 -6.89 1.01
N ASP A 103 8.85 -7.59 2.03
CA ASP A 103 9.36 -8.95 1.89
C ASP A 103 8.18 -9.90 1.64
N VAL A 104 7.92 -10.20 0.37
CA VAL A 104 6.78 -10.99 -0.09
C VAL A 104 7.24 -12.28 -0.75
N PRO A 105 6.40 -13.34 -0.76
CA PRO A 105 6.73 -14.59 -1.43
C PRO A 105 7.05 -14.39 -2.93
N PRO A 106 7.86 -15.27 -3.54
CA PRO A 106 8.10 -15.24 -4.98
C PRO A 106 6.81 -15.22 -5.80
N GLY A 107 6.77 -14.41 -6.86
CA GLY A 107 5.58 -14.20 -7.68
C GLY A 107 4.64 -13.10 -7.16
N TYR A 108 5.07 -12.36 -6.14
CA TYR A 108 4.39 -11.15 -5.66
C TYR A 108 5.35 -9.96 -5.67
N ALA A 109 4.80 -8.76 -5.77
CA ALA A 109 5.45 -7.52 -5.38
C ALA A 109 4.59 -6.82 -4.34
N GLY A 110 5.19 -5.99 -3.49
CA GLY A 110 4.43 -5.16 -2.56
C GLY A 110 5.23 -3.97 -2.07
N SER A 111 4.52 -2.90 -1.74
CA SER A 111 5.09 -1.67 -1.24
C SER A 111 4.23 -1.13 -0.10
N VAL A 112 4.87 -0.49 0.88
CA VAL A 112 4.22 0.33 1.90
C VAL A 112 4.82 1.72 1.90
N VAL A 113 3.98 2.72 2.12
CA VAL A 113 4.38 4.11 2.27
C VAL A 113 3.81 4.72 3.53
N LEU A 114 4.57 5.61 4.16
CA LEU A 114 4.18 6.33 5.37
C LEU A 114 4.57 7.80 5.24
N SER A 115 3.66 8.72 5.53
CA SER A 115 3.98 10.15 5.54
C SER A 115 4.97 10.46 6.65
N VAL A 116 6.04 11.18 6.32
CA VAL A 116 7.05 11.62 7.27
C VAL A 116 6.83 13.10 7.53
N VAL A 117 6.50 13.46 8.76
CA VAL A 117 6.62 14.85 9.20
C VAL A 117 8.06 15.03 9.66
N LEU A 118 8.89 15.67 8.84
CA LEU A 118 10.20 16.11 9.31
C LEU A 118 9.96 17.21 10.35
N SER A 119 10.08 16.84 11.62
CA SER A 119 10.23 17.83 12.68
C SER A 119 11.59 18.50 12.44
N VAL A 120 11.60 19.67 11.81
CA VAL A 120 12.75 20.56 11.94
C VAL A 120 12.76 20.93 13.42
N GLY A 121 13.68 20.33 14.19
CA GLY A 121 13.86 20.71 15.58
C GLY A 121 14.06 22.23 15.63
N ASP A 122 13.31 22.90 16.50
CA ASP A 122 13.55 24.31 16.77
C ASP A 122 15.04 24.50 17.16
N PRO A 123 15.73 25.50 16.60
CA PRO A 123 17.16 25.72 16.81
C PRO A 123 17.54 26.02 18.27
#